data_AF-A0A2S0XJE2-F1
#
_entry.id   AF-A0A2S0XJE2-F1
#
_cell.length_a   1.000
_cell.length_b   1.000
_cell.length_c   1.000
_cell.angle_alpha   90.00
_cell.angle_beta   90.00
_cell.angle_gamma   90.00
#
_symmetry.space_group_name_H-M   'P 1'
#
loop_
_entity.id
_entity.type
_entity.pdbx_description
1 polymer ?
#
loop_
_entity_poly.entity_id
_entity_poly.type
_entity_poly.pdbx_seq_one_letter_code
_entity_poly.pdbx_strand_id
1 'polypeptide(L)'
;MKYTRKDAKAHSRATMRGVWAAANTPFHADGSIHEDLYRRNVDHWINDLGIDGLFIAGKQGEFFSMSIDERKRMFDLSVEMAGDKAQTIMSCSDQNMTW
;
A
#
# COMPACT_ATOMS: atom_id res chain seq x y z
N MET A 1 -5.35 -7.73 -15.77
CA MET A 1 -3.99 -7.94 -15.19
C MET A 1 -2.99 -8.14 -16.32
N LYS A 2 -1.75 -7.69 -16.15
CA LYS A 2 -0.69 -7.73 -17.18
C LYS A 2 -0.01 -9.13 -17.32
N TYR A 3 -0.46 -10.14 -16.58
CA TYR A 3 0.14 -11.48 -16.52
C TYR A 3 -0.90 -12.55 -16.12
N THR A 4 -0.56 -13.83 -16.34
CA THR A 4 -1.35 -14.99 -15.87
C THR A 4 -0.84 -15.51 -14.52
N ARG A 5 -1.64 -16.33 -13.81
CA ARG A 5 -1.20 -16.98 -12.57
C ARG A 5 0.10 -17.78 -12.73
N LYS A 6 0.30 -18.43 -13.89
CA LYS A 6 1.49 -19.23 -14.18
C LYS A 6 2.75 -18.36 -14.29
N ASP A 7 2.60 -17.16 -14.83
CA ASP A 7 3.73 -16.28 -15.16
C ASP A 7 4.00 -15.22 -14.08
N ALA A 8 3.16 -15.14 -13.04
CA ALA A 8 3.23 -14.13 -11.98
C ALA A 8 4.63 -13.97 -11.37
N LYS A 9 5.32 -15.09 -11.06
CA LYS A 9 6.67 -15.04 -10.48
C LYS A 9 7.71 -14.46 -11.44
N ALA A 10 7.64 -14.81 -12.72
CA ALA A 10 8.55 -14.30 -13.73
C ALA A 10 8.29 -12.81 -13.99
N HIS A 11 7.02 -12.42 -14.05
CA HIS A 11 6.60 -11.01 -14.18
C HIS A 11 7.12 -10.18 -13.01
N SER A 12 6.83 -10.54 -11.76
CA SER A 12 7.31 -9.83 -10.57
C SER A 12 8.83 -9.72 -10.54
N ARG A 13 9.58 -10.79 -10.88
CA ARG A 13 11.05 -10.74 -10.96
C ARG A 13 11.55 -9.74 -12.01
N ALA A 14 10.84 -9.58 -13.12
CA ALA A 14 11.20 -8.63 -14.15
C ALA A 14 10.83 -7.19 -13.75
N THR A 15 9.65 -6.97 -13.17
CA THR A 15 9.02 -5.65 -13.05
C THR A 15 9.10 -5.01 -11.66
N MET A 16 9.32 -5.77 -10.58
CA MET A 16 9.49 -5.20 -9.24
C MET A 16 10.93 -4.73 -9.05
N ARG A 17 11.20 -3.49 -9.49
CA ARG A 17 12.51 -2.85 -9.50
C ARG A 17 12.43 -1.48 -8.83
N GLY A 18 13.59 -0.85 -8.68
CA GLY A 18 13.69 0.51 -8.16
C GLY A 18 13.47 0.60 -6.65
N VAL A 19 13.00 1.74 -6.17
CA VAL A 19 12.87 2.04 -4.74
C VAL A 19 11.44 1.76 -4.28
N TRP A 20 11.32 1.00 -3.19
CA TRP A 20 10.03 0.64 -2.61
C TRP A 20 9.92 1.17 -1.18
N ALA A 21 8.84 1.89 -0.89
CA ALA A 21 8.60 2.48 0.42
C ALA A 21 7.55 1.69 1.21
N ALA A 22 7.77 1.57 2.52
CA ALA A 22 6.73 1.14 3.44
C ALA A 22 5.84 2.34 3.78
N ALA A 23 4.61 2.34 3.28
CA ALA A 23 3.71 3.48 3.40
C ALA A 23 3.24 3.64 4.85
N ASN A 24 3.37 4.86 5.37
CA ASN A 24 2.77 5.27 6.63
C ASN A 24 1.28 5.58 6.44
N THR A 25 0.48 5.33 7.48
CA THR A 25 -0.94 5.69 7.52
C THR A 25 -1.11 6.89 8.45
N PRO A 26 -1.44 8.09 7.95
CA PRO A 26 -1.72 9.22 8.82
C PRO A 26 -3.11 9.05 9.47
N PHE A 27 -3.21 9.47 10.72
CA PHE A 27 -4.44 9.46 11.51
C PHE A 27 -4.80 10.87 11.98
N HIS A 28 -6.09 11.11 12.16
CA HIS A 28 -6.61 12.26 12.89
C HIS A 28 -6.36 12.10 14.39
N ALA A 29 -6.57 13.19 15.15
CA ALA A 29 -6.41 13.17 16.60
C ALA A 29 -7.38 12.21 17.32
N ASP A 30 -8.52 11.89 16.69
CA ASP A 30 -9.50 10.91 17.19
C ASP A 30 -9.16 9.46 16.81
N GLY A 31 -8.04 9.24 16.10
CA GLY A 31 -7.58 7.93 15.65
C GLY A 31 -8.17 7.47 14.32
N SER A 32 -9.10 8.20 13.70
CA SER A 32 -9.61 7.86 12.37
C SER A 32 -8.55 8.10 11.28
N ILE A 33 -8.61 7.35 10.18
CA ILE A 33 -7.67 7.51 9.06
C ILE A 33 -7.83 8.89 8.42
N HIS A 34 -6.71 9.59 8.22
CA HIS A 34 -6.67 10.87 7.53
C HIS A 34 -6.44 10.68 6.02
N GLU A 35 -7.48 10.31 5.28
CA GLU A 35 -7.38 9.94 3.87
C GLU A 35 -6.78 11.03 2.97
N ASP A 36 -7.16 12.30 3.17
CA ASP A 36 -6.64 13.41 2.34
C ASP A 36 -5.14 13.61 2.51
N LEU A 37 -4.63 13.49 3.73
CA LEU A 37 -3.19 13.56 3.99
C LEU A 37 -2.49 12.32 3.45
N TYR A 38 -3.12 11.15 3.52
CA TYR A 38 -2.59 9.95 2.90
C TYR A 38 -2.44 10.10 1.38
N ARG A 39 -3.47 10.63 0.69
CA ARG A 39 -3.43 10.90 -0.75
C ARG A 39 -2.29 11.86 -1.13
N ARG A 40 -2.12 12.94 -0.36
CA ARG A 40 -0.99 13.87 -0.54
C ARG A 40 0.36 13.20 -0.35
N ASN A 41 0.50 12.34 0.65
CA ASN A 41 1.74 11.60 0.87
C ASN A 41 2.04 10.64 -0.29
N VAL A 42 1.04 9.89 -0.76
CA VAL A 42 1.21 8.99 -1.91
C VAL A 42 1.62 9.75 -3.17
N ASP A 43 0.98 10.90 -3.44
CA ASP A 43 1.33 11.76 -4.58
C ASP A 43 2.78 12.25 -4.48
N HIS A 44 3.19 12.73 -3.31
CA HIS A 44 4.57 13.15 -3.05
C HIS A 44 5.58 11.99 -3.22
N TRP A 45 5.29 10.82 -2.64
CA TRP A 45 6.18 9.65 -2.74
C TRP A 45 6.38 9.21 -4.19
N ILE A 46 5.30 9.14 -4.96
CA ILE A 46 5.37 8.66 -6.36
C ILE A 46 5.97 9.74 -7.27
N ASN A 47 5.41 10.95 -7.28
CA ASN A 47 5.74 11.93 -8.30
C ASN A 47 6.97 12.77 -7.96
N ASP A 48 7.21 13.07 -6.68
CA ASP A 48 8.35 13.92 -6.28
C ASP A 48 9.58 13.09 -5.89
N LEU A 49 9.38 12.00 -5.14
CA LEU A 49 10.49 11.14 -4.69
C LEU A 49 10.82 10.00 -5.66
N GLY A 50 9.98 9.75 -6.66
CA GLY A 50 10.20 8.70 -7.65
C GLY A 50 10.10 7.29 -7.07
N ILE A 51 9.23 7.06 -6.08
CA ILE A 51 9.00 5.73 -5.51
C ILE A 51 8.26 4.85 -6.51
N ASP A 52 8.89 3.73 -6.88
CA ASP A 52 8.38 2.77 -7.86
C ASP A 52 7.32 1.81 -7.28
N GLY A 53 7.30 1.66 -5.95
CA GLY A 53 6.27 0.86 -5.30
C GLY A 53 6.08 1.06 -3.80
N LEU A 54 4.90 0.68 -3.33
CA LEU A 54 4.44 0.95 -1.97
C LEU A 54 3.99 -0.34 -1.27
N PHE A 55 4.44 -0.56 -0.03
CA PHE A 55 3.89 -1.57 0.87
C PHE A 55 2.81 -0.94 1.75
N ILE A 56 1.58 -1.43 1.63
CA ILE A 56 0.38 -0.84 2.23
C ILE A 56 -0.09 -1.64 3.43
N ALA A 57 -0.50 -0.92 4.48
CA ALA A 57 -0.94 -1.49 5.76
C ALA A 57 0.04 -2.54 6.31
N GLY A 58 1.35 -2.33 6.14
CA GLY A 58 2.38 -3.11 6.82
C GLY A 58 2.59 -2.64 8.26
N LYS A 59 3.62 -3.17 8.93
CA LYS A 59 4.01 -2.73 10.28
C LYS A 59 4.18 -1.20 10.39
N GLN A 60 4.83 -0.58 9.40
CA GLN A 60 5.08 0.87 9.39
C GLN A 60 3.80 1.70 9.13
N GLY A 61 2.79 1.09 8.51
CA GLY A 61 1.46 1.66 8.36
C GLY A 61 0.52 1.32 9.52
N GLU A 62 1.06 0.71 10.59
CA GLU A 62 0.37 0.47 11.87
C GLU A 62 -0.91 -0.38 11.74
N PHE A 63 -0.86 -1.43 10.91
CA PHE A 63 -2.02 -2.30 10.67
C PHE A 63 -2.66 -2.90 11.94
N PHE A 64 -1.86 -3.05 13.00
CA PHE A 64 -2.30 -3.59 14.29
C PHE A 64 -3.23 -2.65 15.07
N SER A 65 -3.31 -1.37 14.69
CA SER A 65 -4.26 -0.41 15.27
C SER A 65 -5.47 -0.14 14.39
N MET A 66 -5.61 -0.87 13.27
CA MET A 66 -6.70 -0.69 12.30
C MET A 66 -7.64 -1.89 12.27
N SER A 67 -8.93 -1.61 12.09
CA SER A 67 -9.93 -2.61 11.73
C SER A 67 -9.66 -3.23 10.34
N ILE A 68 -10.32 -4.34 10.03
CA ILE A 68 -10.25 -4.94 8.68
C ILE A 68 -10.78 -3.97 7.62
N ASP A 69 -11.84 -3.24 7.93
CA ASP A 69 -12.48 -2.34 6.96
C ASP A 69 -11.60 -1.12 6.67
N GLU A 70 -10.93 -0.57 7.68
CA GLU A 70 -9.89 0.44 7.51
C GLU A 70 -8.72 -0.06 6.66
N ARG A 71 -8.24 -1.28 6.90
CA ARG A 71 -7.17 -1.90 6.09
C ARG A 71 -7.59 -2.06 4.62
N LYS A 72 -8.81 -2.54 4.36
CA LYS A 72 -9.36 -2.64 3.00
C LYS A 72 -9.48 -1.26 2.34
N ARG A 73 -9.96 -0.26 3.08
CA ARG A 73 -10.04 1.11 2.59
C ARG A 73 -8.68 1.64 2.16
N MET A 74 -7.64 1.38 2.95
CA MET A 74 -6.27 1.75 2.57
C MET A 74 -5.79 1.04 1.30
N PHE A 75 -6.15 -0.22 1.08
CA PHE A 75 -5.83 -0.93 -0.16
C PHE A 75 -6.48 -0.28 -1.38
N ASP A 76 -7.78 0.04 -1.29
CA ASP A 76 -8.52 0.67 -2.38
C ASP A 76 -7.92 2.04 -2.74
N LEU A 77 -7.68 2.88 -1.73
CA LEU A 77 -7.04 4.19 -1.90
C LEU A 77 -5.66 4.07 -2.56
N SER A 78 -4.87 3.09 -2.14
CA SER A 78 -3.51 2.91 -2.66
C SER A 78 -3.50 2.49 -4.12
N VAL A 79 -4.40 1.59 -4.53
CA VAL A 79 -4.51 1.17 -5.93
C VAL A 79 -4.99 2.32 -6.81
N GLU A 80 -6.00 3.08 -6.34
CA GLU A 80 -6.54 4.24 -7.04
C GLU A 80 -5.45 5.29 -7.29
N MET A 81 -4.68 5.65 -6.25
CA MET A 81 -3.66 6.69 -6.33
C MET A 81 -2.41 6.25 -7.08
N ALA A 82 -1.99 4.98 -6.95
CA ALA A 82 -0.82 4.47 -7.66
C ALA A 82 -1.05 4.38 -9.18
N GLY A 83 -2.25 3.95 -9.61
CA GLY A 83 -2.59 3.78 -11.01
C GLY A 83 -1.54 2.99 -11.79
N ASP A 84 -1.08 3.53 -12.93
CA ASP A 84 0.02 2.97 -13.72
C ASP A 84 1.40 3.57 -13.35
N LYS A 85 1.47 4.48 -12.37
CA LYS A 85 2.68 5.23 -12.01
C LYS A 85 3.60 4.47 -11.04
N ALA A 86 3.02 3.68 -10.15
CA ALA A 86 3.74 2.87 -9.17
C ALA A 86 3.03 1.53 -8.92
N GLN A 87 3.73 0.59 -8.30
CA GLN A 87 3.17 -0.70 -7.91
C GLN A 87 2.80 -0.73 -6.42
N THR A 88 1.91 -1.65 -6.02
CA THR A 88 1.47 -1.78 -4.62
C THR A 88 1.57 -3.22 -4.14
N ILE A 89 1.96 -3.42 -2.89
CA ILE A 89 1.87 -4.69 -2.16
C ILE A 89 0.97 -4.49 -0.95
N MET A 90 -0.09 -5.29 -0.84
CA MET A 90 -1.03 -5.22 0.27
C MET A 90 -0.62 -6.21 1.36
N SER A 91 -0.41 -5.72 2.58
CA SER A 91 -0.12 -6.58 3.73
C SER A 91 -1.41 -7.07 4.36
N CYS A 92 -1.72 -8.34 4.13
CA CYS A 92 -2.80 -9.05 4.83
C CYS A 92 -2.27 -9.80 6.06
N SER A 93 -1.30 -9.21 6.75
CA SER A 93 -0.73 -9.77 7.97
C SER A 93 -1.71 -9.63 9.12
N ASP A 94 -1.65 -10.56 10.08
CA ASP A 94 -2.41 -10.46 11.30
C ASP A 94 -1.64 -11.01 12.51
N GLN A 95 -2.06 -10.61 13.71
CA GLN A 95 -1.45 -11.04 14.97
C GLN A 95 -1.87 -12.47 15.36
N ASN A 96 -3.00 -12.94 14.84
CA ASN A 96 -3.51 -14.28 15.09
C ASN A 96 -4.11 -14.90 13.81
N MET A 97 -4.20 -16.23 13.80
CA MET A 97 -4.76 -17.00 12.68
C MET A 97 -6.22 -17.39 12.92
N THR A 98 -6.83 -16.92 14.01
CA THR A 98 -8.18 -17.31 14.45
C THR A 98 -9.15 -16.18 14.21
N TRP A 99 -9.86 -16.27 13.09
CA TRP A 99 -10.93 -15.37 12.65
C TRP A 99 -12.25 -16.11 12.68
#